data_AF-A0A7X6R3R6-F1
#
_entry.id   AF-A0A7X6R3R6-F1
#
_cell.length_a   1.000
_cell.length_b   1.000
_cell.length_c   1.000
_cell.angle_alpha   90.00
_cell.angle_beta   90.00
_cell.angle_gamma   90.00
#
_symmetry.space_group_name_H-M   'P 1'
#
loop_
_entity.id
_entity.type
_entity.pdbx_description
1 polymer ?
#
loop_
_entity_poly.entity_id
_entity_poly.type
_entity_poly.pdbx_seq_one_letter_code
_entity_poly.pdbx_strand_id
1 'polypeptide(L)'
;MPETSAEHSIFCSSTPDKPLAFTVPPVEATPEQPLPDVSSFLRVCARVEEPTTVLLRCARGLVGEWRHVHEHGRNAEASVDEQLNLLIWLIDREAGGHLKDIASQADAPLSPSTYGQWVAWLVWKYVLYALRQNDPQHHERDAAELSWCIEAFDELVAAARDARLPKDQGPERGGTEFPPRRVWPDEDGSA
;
A
#
# COMPACT_ATOMS: atom_id res chain seq x y z
N MET A 1 -3.25 -37.55 9.42
CA MET A 1 -3.08 -36.23 8.79
C MET A 1 -3.25 -35.21 9.90
N PRO A 2 -2.20 -34.56 10.40
CA PRO A 2 -2.39 -33.54 11.42
C PRO A 2 -2.85 -32.25 10.74
N GLU A 3 -3.96 -31.71 11.23
CA GLU A 3 -4.45 -30.39 10.85
C GLU A 3 -3.45 -29.34 11.35
N THR A 4 -2.86 -28.57 10.44
CA THR A 4 -2.04 -27.41 10.77
C THR A 4 -2.94 -26.29 11.27
N SER A 5 -3.06 -26.15 12.59
CA SER A 5 -3.66 -24.98 13.21
C SER A 5 -2.80 -23.74 12.90
N ALA A 6 -3.36 -22.76 12.20
CA ALA A 6 -2.73 -21.48 11.95
C ALA A 6 -2.42 -20.77 13.30
N GLU A 7 -1.15 -20.51 13.59
CA GLU A 7 -0.72 -19.81 14.81
C GLU A 7 -1.06 -18.31 14.71
N HIS A 8 -1.91 -17.83 15.61
CA HIS A 8 -2.34 -16.42 15.65
C HIS A 8 -1.38 -15.62 16.55
N SER A 9 -0.92 -14.46 16.10
CA SER A 9 -0.11 -13.54 16.91
C SER A 9 -1.00 -12.51 17.61
N ILE A 10 -0.96 -12.44 18.94
CA ILE A 10 -1.68 -11.46 19.75
C ILE A 10 -0.71 -10.33 20.14
N PHE A 11 -0.99 -9.10 19.71
CA PHE A 11 -0.25 -7.92 20.17
C PHE A 11 -1.00 -7.26 21.34
N CYS A 12 -0.34 -7.14 22.50
CA CYS A 12 -0.90 -6.54 23.72
C CYS A 12 -0.05 -5.37 24.24
N SER A 13 -0.59 -4.14 24.21
CA SER A 13 -0.33 -3.04 25.17
C SER A 13 -1.20 -1.82 24.82
N SER A 14 -1.76 -0.99 25.70
CA SER A 14 -1.96 -1.01 27.16
C SER A 14 -2.92 0.11 27.58
N THR A 15 -4.15 -0.20 27.99
CA THR A 15 -4.93 0.54 29.02
C THR A 15 -5.92 -0.41 29.70
N PRO A 16 -6.27 -0.19 30.99
CA PRO A 16 -6.37 -1.27 31.98
C PRO A 16 -7.60 -2.16 31.93
N ASP A 17 -8.67 -1.78 31.23
CA ASP A 17 -9.99 -2.37 31.52
C ASP A 17 -10.72 -3.06 30.37
N LYS A 18 -10.12 -3.19 29.17
CA LYS A 18 -10.65 -4.06 28.08
C LYS A 18 -9.62 -4.26 26.95
N PRO A 19 -9.08 -5.47 26.73
CA PRO A 19 -8.32 -5.76 25.53
C PRO A 19 -9.26 -5.87 24.32
N LEU A 20 -9.16 -4.94 23.38
CA LEU A 20 -9.60 -5.17 22.01
C LEU A 20 -8.58 -6.12 21.37
N ALA A 21 -8.80 -7.41 21.57
CA ALA A 21 -8.01 -8.45 20.92
C ALA A 21 -8.45 -8.51 19.44
N PHE A 22 -7.69 -7.86 18.55
CA PHE A 22 -7.81 -8.11 17.13
C PHE A 22 -6.83 -9.22 16.75
N THR A 23 -7.35 -10.41 16.47
CA THR A 23 -6.57 -11.50 15.89
C THR A 23 -6.37 -11.17 14.42
N VAL A 24 -5.17 -10.71 14.06
CA VAL A 24 -4.78 -10.67 12.65
C VAL A 24 -4.42 -12.10 12.26
N PRO A 25 -4.86 -12.58 11.08
CA PRO A 25 -4.35 -13.83 10.53
C PRO A 25 -2.82 -13.88 10.57
N PRO A 26 -2.21 -15.08 10.61
CA PRO A 26 -0.78 -15.20 10.38
C PRO A 26 -0.40 -14.49 9.08
N VAL A 27 0.80 -13.93 9.04
CA VAL A 27 1.34 -13.29 7.84
C VAL A 27 1.29 -14.31 6.71
N GLU A 28 0.51 -14.02 5.67
CA GLU A 28 0.37 -14.91 4.51
C GLU A 28 1.61 -14.78 3.61
N ALA A 29 2.25 -13.61 3.66
CA ALA A 29 3.48 -13.30 2.95
C ALA A 29 4.67 -14.16 3.43
N THR A 30 5.37 -14.75 2.47
CA THR A 30 6.64 -15.46 2.69
C THR A 30 7.77 -14.76 1.91
N PRO A 31 9.02 -14.79 2.39
CA PRO A 31 10.15 -14.10 1.74
C PRO A 31 10.42 -14.55 0.29
N GLU A 32 10.01 -15.76 -0.07
CA GLU A 32 10.17 -16.33 -1.41
C GLU A 32 9.10 -15.83 -2.41
N GLN A 33 8.04 -15.18 -1.91
CA GLN A 33 6.98 -14.64 -2.75
C GLN A 33 7.25 -13.17 -3.07
N PRO A 34 7.28 -12.78 -4.35
CA PRO A 34 7.48 -11.39 -4.71
C PRO A 34 6.28 -10.54 -4.25
N LEU A 35 6.53 -9.26 -4.00
CA LEU A 35 5.46 -8.29 -3.83
C LEU A 35 4.54 -8.31 -5.07
N PRO A 36 3.20 -8.21 -4.86
CA PRO A 36 2.26 -8.04 -5.95
C PRO A 36 2.60 -6.80 -6.78
N ASP A 37 2.52 -6.93 -8.10
CA ASP A 37 2.66 -5.78 -9.00
C ASP A 37 1.35 -5.01 -9.14
N VAL A 38 1.40 -3.91 -9.90
CA VAL A 38 0.25 -3.06 -10.18
C VAL A 38 -0.93 -3.83 -10.80
N SER A 39 -0.64 -4.81 -11.67
CA SER A 39 -1.66 -5.59 -12.38
C SER A 39 -2.53 -6.38 -11.41
N SER A 40 -1.91 -6.94 -10.38
CA SER A 40 -2.60 -7.69 -9.33
C SER A 40 -3.62 -6.82 -8.59
N PHE A 41 -3.23 -5.61 -8.21
CA PHE A 41 -4.13 -4.65 -7.54
C PHE A 41 -5.25 -4.18 -8.45
N LEU A 42 -4.95 -3.80 -9.71
CA LEU A 42 -5.94 -3.28 -10.64
C LEU A 42 -7.03 -4.33 -10.98
N ARG A 43 -6.66 -5.61 -11.12
CA ARG A 43 -7.65 -6.68 -11.35
C ARG A 43 -8.63 -6.83 -10.19
N VAL A 44 -8.13 -6.75 -8.95
CA VAL A 44 -8.97 -6.80 -7.75
C VAL A 44 -9.84 -5.55 -7.65
N CYS A 45 -9.29 -4.37 -7.93
CA CYS A 45 -10.05 -3.12 -7.92
C CYS A 45 -11.17 -3.10 -8.99
N ALA A 46 -10.90 -3.71 -10.15
CA ALA A 46 -11.86 -3.91 -11.24
C ALA A 46 -12.82 -5.08 -11.01
N ARG A 47 -12.67 -5.83 -9.90
CA ARG A 47 -13.42 -7.07 -9.62
C ARG A 47 -13.33 -8.12 -10.73
N VAL A 48 -12.23 -8.09 -11.48
CA VAL A 48 -11.87 -9.12 -12.46
C VAL A 48 -11.35 -10.36 -11.74
N GLU A 49 -10.75 -10.18 -10.55
CA GLU A 49 -10.16 -11.23 -9.73
C GLU A 49 -10.57 -11.09 -8.26
N GLU A 50 -10.81 -12.22 -7.59
CA GLU A 50 -11.08 -12.24 -6.14
C GLU A 50 -9.76 -12.14 -5.36
N PRO A 51 -9.69 -11.32 -4.30
CA PRO A 51 -8.46 -11.14 -3.55
C PRO A 51 -8.11 -12.40 -2.76
N THR A 52 -7.01 -13.04 -3.16
CA THR A 52 -6.53 -14.28 -2.52
C THR A 52 -5.66 -14.01 -1.30
N THR A 53 -4.98 -12.86 -1.23
CA THR A 53 -4.09 -12.50 -0.13
C THR A 53 -4.64 -11.39 0.77
N VAL A 54 -4.18 -11.29 2.02
CA VAL A 54 -4.50 -10.16 2.93
C VAL A 54 -4.23 -8.81 2.26
N LEU A 55 -3.08 -8.67 1.59
CA LEU A 55 -2.70 -7.49 0.80
C LEU A 55 -3.81 -7.07 -0.19
N LEU A 56 -4.28 -8.01 -1.00
CA LEU A 56 -5.31 -7.75 -2.00
C LEU A 56 -6.69 -7.52 -1.38
N ARG A 57 -7.00 -8.17 -0.24
CA ARG A 57 -8.24 -7.91 0.52
C ARG A 57 -8.24 -6.49 1.08
N CYS A 58 -7.10 -6.01 1.58
CA CYS A 58 -6.96 -4.64 2.07
C CYS A 58 -7.08 -3.63 0.92
N ALA A 59 -6.49 -3.90 -0.24
CA ALA A 59 -6.68 -3.06 -1.44
C ALA A 59 -8.17 -2.98 -1.86
N ARG A 60 -8.91 -4.08 -1.78
CA ARG A 60 -10.37 -4.05 -1.98
C ARG A 60 -11.10 -3.24 -0.92
N GLY A 61 -10.66 -3.27 0.34
CA GLY A 61 -11.16 -2.41 1.41
C GLY A 61 -10.95 -0.93 1.08
N LEU A 62 -9.74 -0.57 0.62
CA LEU A 62 -9.41 0.79 0.20
C LEU A 62 -10.34 1.30 -0.91
N VAL A 63 -10.77 0.44 -1.85
CA VAL A 63 -11.76 0.83 -2.87
C VAL A 63 -13.09 1.26 -2.23
N GLY A 64 -13.53 0.56 -1.17
CA GLY A 64 -14.74 0.89 -0.43
C GLY A 64 -14.64 2.26 0.24
N GLU A 65 -13.57 2.47 0.99
CA GLU A 65 -13.33 3.74 1.69
C GLU A 65 -13.19 4.91 0.71
N TRP A 66 -12.43 4.74 -0.36
CA TRP A 66 -12.26 5.80 -1.35
C TRP A 66 -13.53 6.16 -2.11
N ARG A 67 -14.42 5.18 -2.37
CA ARG A 67 -15.75 5.48 -2.92
C ARG A 67 -16.60 6.24 -1.91
N HIS A 68 -16.56 5.86 -0.65
CA HIS A 68 -17.28 6.56 0.40
C HIS A 68 -16.82 8.03 0.51
N VAL A 69 -15.49 8.27 0.51
CA VAL A 69 -14.90 9.62 0.45
C VAL A 69 -15.36 10.38 -0.79
N HIS A 70 -15.37 9.75 -1.97
CA HIS A 70 -15.80 10.41 -3.19
C HIS A 70 -17.29 10.84 -3.12
N GLU A 71 -18.15 9.99 -2.57
CA GLU A 71 -19.59 10.25 -2.46
C GLU A 71 -19.93 11.33 -1.42
N HIS A 72 -19.20 11.36 -0.30
CA HIS A 72 -19.52 12.23 0.85
C HIS A 72 -18.62 13.47 0.96
N GLY A 73 -17.49 13.48 0.25
CA GLY A 73 -16.53 14.57 0.22
C GLY A 73 -16.12 15.04 1.62
N ARG A 74 -16.28 16.33 1.91
CA ARG A 74 -15.97 16.93 3.23
C ARG A 74 -16.88 16.46 4.38
N ASN A 75 -17.95 15.73 4.07
CA ASN A 75 -18.86 15.16 5.07
C ASN A 75 -18.53 13.70 5.40
N ALA A 76 -17.45 13.15 4.82
CA ALA A 76 -16.97 11.82 5.23
C ALA A 76 -16.65 11.84 6.74
N GLU A 77 -17.02 10.76 7.44
CA GLU A 77 -16.77 10.65 8.87
C GLU A 77 -15.27 10.54 9.17
N ALA A 78 -14.84 11.02 10.34
CA ALA A 78 -13.44 10.90 10.77
C ALA A 78 -12.95 9.45 10.90
N SER A 79 -13.89 8.49 11.05
CA SER A 79 -13.62 7.05 11.06
C SER A 79 -12.99 6.54 9.75
N VAL A 80 -13.18 7.25 8.64
CA VAL A 80 -12.60 6.89 7.34
C VAL A 80 -11.09 7.01 7.34
N ASP A 81 -10.54 8.06 7.96
CA ASP A 81 -9.09 8.23 8.07
C ASP A 81 -8.46 7.10 8.92
N GLU A 82 -9.14 6.68 9.99
CA GLU A 82 -8.71 5.54 10.82
C GLU A 82 -8.73 4.23 10.02
N GLN A 83 -9.78 4.00 9.23
CA GLN A 83 -9.91 2.82 8.38
C GLN A 83 -8.87 2.79 7.26
N LEU A 84 -8.63 3.91 6.59
CA LEU A 84 -7.57 4.05 5.58
C LEU A 84 -6.20 3.75 6.18
N ASN A 85 -5.88 4.34 7.34
CA ASN A 85 -4.61 4.10 8.03
C ASN A 85 -4.45 2.65 8.48
N LEU A 86 -5.51 2.01 8.96
CA LEU A 86 -5.49 0.59 9.33
C LEU A 86 -5.22 -0.31 8.11
N LEU A 87 -5.86 -0.03 6.98
CA LEU A 87 -5.66 -0.77 5.74
C LEU A 87 -4.23 -0.60 5.19
N ILE A 88 -3.70 0.62 5.23
CA ILE A 88 -2.30 0.92 4.86
C ILE A 88 -1.34 0.14 5.77
N TRP A 89 -1.55 0.17 7.09
CA TRP A 89 -0.71 -0.55 8.03
C TRP A 89 -0.73 -2.07 7.82
N LEU A 90 -1.90 -2.66 7.55
CA LEU A 90 -2.01 -4.09 7.24
C LEU A 90 -1.25 -4.46 5.97
N ILE A 91 -1.31 -3.61 4.94
CA ILE A 91 -0.55 -3.78 3.70
C ILE A 91 0.95 -3.71 3.97
N ASP A 92 1.42 -2.73 4.74
CA ASP A 92 2.84 -2.58 5.07
C ASP A 92 3.36 -3.75 5.89
N ARG A 93 2.55 -4.25 6.83
CA ARG A 93 2.91 -5.42 7.62
C ARG A 93 3.09 -6.66 6.74
N GLU A 94 2.15 -6.93 5.83
CA GLU A 94 2.27 -8.08 4.91
C GLU A 94 3.43 -7.88 3.93
N ALA A 95 3.61 -6.67 3.41
CA ALA A 95 4.77 -6.34 2.57
C ALA A 95 6.09 -6.61 3.30
N GLY A 96 6.19 -6.27 4.59
CA GLY A 96 7.35 -6.61 5.43
C GLY A 96 7.64 -8.11 5.51
N GLY A 97 6.61 -8.97 5.44
CA GLY A 97 6.78 -10.42 5.36
C GLY A 97 7.45 -10.88 4.06
N HIS A 98 7.07 -10.29 2.93
CA HIS A 98 7.68 -10.56 1.62
C HIS A 98 9.16 -10.11 1.54
N LEU A 99 9.53 -9.09 2.31
CA LEU A 99 10.83 -8.43 2.22
C LEU A 99 11.81 -8.87 3.32
N LYS A 100 11.39 -9.76 4.23
CA LYS A 100 12.10 -10.05 5.49
C LYS A 100 13.56 -10.49 5.32
N ASP A 101 13.87 -11.20 4.24
CA ASP A 101 15.22 -11.74 3.97
C ASP A 101 15.97 -10.95 2.89
N ILE A 102 15.42 -9.81 2.46
CA ILE A 102 16.05 -8.94 1.46
C ILE A 102 17.00 -7.98 2.17
N ALA A 103 18.30 -8.17 1.93
CA ALA A 103 19.32 -7.26 2.47
C ALA A 103 19.23 -5.89 1.80
N SER A 104 19.03 -4.83 2.60
CA SER A 104 19.04 -3.45 2.13
C SER A 104 20.42 -3.06 1.58
N GLN A 105 20.46 -2.45 0.40
CA GLN A 105 21.66 -1.86 -0.18
C GLN A 105 21.81 -0.39 0.25
N ALA A 106 23.04 0.06 0.51
CA ALA A 106 23.31 1.41 1.02
C ALA A 106 23.02 2.51 -0.02
N ASP A 107 23.06 2.17 -1.31
CA ASP A 107 22.78 3.03 -2.46
C ASP A 107 21.33 2.89 -2.98
N ALA A 108 20.46 2.15 -2.27
CA ALA A 108 19.08 1.99 -2.66
C ALA A 108 18.32 3.34 -2.62
N PRO A 109 17.45 3.60 -3.61
CA PRO A 109 16.63 4.81 -3.62
C PRO A 109 15.71 4.86 -2.39
N LEU A 110 15.72 5.97 -1.67
CA LEU A 110 14.82 6.24 -0.56
C LEU A 110 13.41 6.48 -1.11
N SER A 111 12.41 5.79 -0.55
CA SER A 111 11.00 6.13 -0.79
C SER A 111 10.52 6.99 0.39
N PRO A 112 9.94 8.17 0.15
CA PRO A 112 9.32 8.98 1.20
C PRO A 112 7.98 8.39 1.67
N SER A 113 7.54 7.30 1.04
CA SER A 113 6.26 6.66 1.34
C SER A 113 6.39 5.15 1.41
N THR A 114 5.57 4.57 2.28
CA THR A 114 5.47 3.14 2.51
C THR A 114 4.84 2.42 1.31
N TYR A 115 5.01 1.09 1.24
CA TYR A 115 4.36 0.30 0.20
C TYR A 115 2.82 0.40 0.30
N GLY A 116 2.27 0.41 1.51
CA GLY A 116 0.85 0.61 1.79
C GLY A 116 0.33 1.97 1.34
N GLN A 117 1.10 3.04 1.55
CA GLN A 117 0.75 4.38 1.05
C GLN A 117 0.69 4.39 -0.49
N TRP A 118 1.66 3.74 -1.15
CA TRP A 118 1.66 3.56 -2.60
C TRP A 118 0.44 2.78 -3.11
N VAL A 119 0.05 1.69 -2.44
CA VAL A 119 -1.17 0.94 -2.78
C VAL A 119 -2.41 1.82 -2.57
N ALA A 120 -2.51 2.52 -1.44
CA ALA A 120 -3.65 3.41 -1.17
C ALA A 120 -3.81 4.49 -2.25
N TRP A 121 -2.71 5.06 -2.74
CA TRP A 121 -2.74 6.03 -3.84
C TRP A 121 -3.12 5.41 -5.19
N LEU A 122 -2.55 4.26 -5.54
CA LEU A 122 -2.93 3.53 -6.75
C LEU A 122 -4.43 3.27 -6.77
N VAL A 123 -4.99 2.78 -5.65
CA VAL A 123 -6.42 2.51 -5.51
C VAL A 123 -7.23 3.80 -5.62
N TRP A 124 -6.80 4.90 -4.97
CA TRP A 124 -7.48 6.20 -5.08
C TRP A 124 -7.55 6.68 -6.55
N LYS A 125 -6.42 6.66 -7.27
CA LYS A 125 -6.38 7.08 -8.68
C LYS A 125 -7.23 6.19 -9.57
N TYR A 126 -7.22 4.88 -9.32
CA TYR A 126 -8.11 3.96 -10.01
C TYR A 126 -9.59 4.30 -9.76
N VAL A 127 -9.98 4.56 -8.50
CA VAL A 127 -11.37 4.91 -8.16
C VAL A 127 -11.80 6.21 -8.85
N LEU A 128 -10.96 7.25 -8.83
CA LEU A 128 -11.23 8.51 -9.51
C LEU A 128 -11.44 8.30 -11.02
N TYR A 129 -10.52 7.59 -11.67
CA TYR A 129 -10.65 7.27 -13.09
C TYR A 129 -11.93 6.47 -13.37
N ALA A 130 -12.19 5.41 -12.61
CA ALA A 130 -13.37 4.55 -12.81
C ALA A 130 -14.69 5.32 -12.67
N LEU A 131 -14.77 6.26 -11.72
CA LEU A 131 -15.96 7.07 -11.48
C LEU A 131 -16.13 8.23 -12.46
N ARG A 132 -15.03 8.76 -13.01
CA ARG A 132 -15.03 9.99 -13.83
C ARG A 132 -14.54 9.80 -15.27
N GLN A 133 -14.33 8.56 -15.72
CA GLN A 133 -13.85 8.26 -17.09
C GLN A 133 -14.75 8.81 -18.22
N ASN A 134 -16.04 9.08 -17.93
CA ASN A 134 -16.97 9.66 -18.89
C ASN A 134 -17.15 11.18 -18.70
N ASP A 135 -16.47 11.78 -17.73
CA ASP A 135 -16.52 13.22 -17.48
C ASP A 135 -15.48 13.95 -18.35
N PRO A 136 -15.89 14.76 -19.34
CA PRO A 136 -14.98 15.46 -20.23
C PRO A 136 -14.05 16.45 -19.52
N GLN A 137 -14.37 16.86 -18.29
CA GLN A 137 -13.50 17.76 -17.53
C GLN A 137 -12.35 17.05 -16.81
N HIS A 138 -12.50 15.75 -16.55
CA HIS A 138 -11.60 15.02 -15.66
C HIS A 138 -10.94 13.79 -16.32
N HIS A 139 -11.55 13.19 -17.34
CA HIS A 139 -11.14 11.89 -17.86
C HIS A 139 -9.68 11.80 -18.33
N GLU A 140 -9.18 12.79 -19.09
CA GLU A 140 -7.78 12.79 -19.57
C GLU A 140 -6.80 12.94 -18.41
N ARG A 141 -7.11 13.83 -17.47
CA ARG A 141 -6.28 14.07 -16.29
C ARG A 141 -6.21 12.82 -15.41
N ASP A 142 -7.36 12.20 -15.11
CA ASP A 142 -7.42 11.02 -14.26
C ASP A 142 -6.73 9.82 -14.91
N ALA A 143 -6.86 9.65 -16.23
CA ALA A 143 -6.15 8.61 -16.97
C ALA A 143 -4.63 8.83 -16.92
N ALA A 144 -4.17 10.07 -17.10
CA ALA A 144 -2.75 10.41 -17.03
C ALA A 144 -2.18 10.21 -15.62
N GLU A 145 -2.90 10.66 -14.58
CA GLU A 145 -2.49 10.49 -13.19
C GLU A 145 -2.47 9.01 -12.78
N LEU A 146 -3.45 8.20 -13.23
CA LEU A 146 -3.44 6.76 -13.01
C LEU A 146 -2.26 6.10 -13.72
N SER A 147 -2.00 6.43 -14.99
CA SER A 147 -0.89 5.86 -15.77
C SER A 147 0.46 6.14 -15.12
N TRP A 148 0.68 7.37 -14.66
CA TRP A 148 1.91 7.72 -13.96
C TRP A 148 2.03 6.98 -12.61
N CYS A 149 0.93 6.81 -11.88
CA CYS A 149 0.93 6.03 -10.64
C CYS A 149 1.29 4.56 -10.89
N ILE A 150 0.83 3.99 -12.00
CA ILE A 150 1.13 2.61 -12.42
C ILE A 150 2.64 2.47 -12.66
N GLU A 151 3.23 3.35 -13.47
CA GLU A 151 4.66 3.32 -13.79
C GLU A 151 5.53 3.42 -12.54
N ALA A 152 5.24 4.39 -11.66
CA ALA A 152 6.02 4.59 -10.45
C ALA A 152 5.87 3.44 -9.44
N PHE A 153 4.70 2.79 -9.40
CA PHE A 153 4.48 1.60 -8.58
C PHE A 153 5.24 0.38 -9.13
N ASP A 154 5.27 0.19 -10.45
CA ASP A 154 6.05 -0.89 -11.06
C ASP A 154 7.55 -0.71 -10.82
N GLU A 155 8.05 0.53 -10.90
CA GLU A 155 9.42 0.85 -10.47
C GLU A 155 9.64 0.50 -8.98
N LEU A 156 8.63 0.77 -8.12
CA LEU A 156 8.66 0.40 -6.71
C LEU A 156 8.96 -1.08 -6.52
N VAL A 157 8.12 -1.90 -7.13
CA VAL A 157 8.16 -3.37 -7.06
C VAL A 157 9.42 -3.92 -7.73
N ALA A 158 9.86 -3.33 -8.85
CA ALA A 158 11.09 -3.75 -9.51
C ALA A 158 12.32 -3.58 -8.60
N ALA A 159 12.48 -2.42 -7.96
CA ALA A 159 13.61 -2.24 -7.04
C ALA A 159 13.51 -3.15 -5.81
N ALA A 160 12.29 -3.46 -5.35
CA ALA A 160 12.07 -4.44 -4.29
C ALA A 160 12.58 -5.84 -4.67
N ARG A 161 12.28 -6.28 -5.90
CA ARG A 161 12.75 -7.56 -6.44
C ARG A 161 14.27 -7.61 -6.62
N ASP A 162 14.89 -6.49 -6.96
CA ASP A 162 16.33 -6.36 -7.13
C ASP A 162 17.09 -6.16 -5.79
N ALA A 163 16.42 -6.32 -4.65
CA ALA A 163 16.95 -6.07 -3.31
C ALA A 163 17.49 -4.63 -3.09
N ARG A 164 17.02 -3.68 -3.89
CA ARG A 164 17.35 -2.26 -3.80
C ARG A 164 16.31 -1.51 -3.01
N LEU A 165 16.05 -1.98 -1.79
CA LEU A 165 15.16 -1.28 -0.88
C LEU A 165 15.94 -0.47 0.14
N PRO A 166 15.50 0.77 0.40
CA PRO A 166 16.12 1.60 1.40
C PRO A 166 15.90 1.00 2.78
N LYS A 167 16.92 1.10 3.63
CA LYS A 167 16.84 0.66 5.03
C LYS A 167 15.89 1.53 5.85
N ASP A 168 15.86 2.82 5.52
CA ASP A 168 15.04 3.84 6.17
C ASP A 168 14.12 4.47 5.12
N GLN A 169 12.82 4.59 5.42
CA GLN A 169 11.96 5.46 4.63
C GLN A 169 12.41 6.90 4.86
N GLY A 170 12.51 7.68 3.79
CA GLY A 170 12.95 9.07 3.89
C GLY A 170 12.06 9.86 4.85
N PRO A 171 12.52 11.00 5.41
CA PRO A 171 11.66 11.82 6.25
C PRO A 171 10.37 12.11 5.48
N GLU A 172 9.22 11.83 6.10
CA GLU A 172 7.90 12.26 5.64
C GLU A 172 7.93 13.79 5.55
N ARG A 173 8.49 14.34 4.46
CA ARG A 173 8.28 15.73 4.13
C ARG A 173 6.78 15.81 3.89
N GLY A 174 6.08 16.61 4.70
CA GLY A 174 4.63 16.80 4.67
C GLY A 174 4.07 17.41 3.38
N GLY A 175 4.68 17.12 2.24
CA GLY A 175 4.18 17.41 0.92
C GLY A 175 3.28 16.28 0.47
N THR A 176 2.04 16.62 0.19
CA THR A 176 1.09 15.88 -0.63
C THR A 176 1.54 15.76 -2.10
N GLU A 177 2.85 15.79 -2.38
CA GLU A 177 3.38 15.78 -3.74
C GLU A 177 3.09 14.44 -4.39
N PHE A 178 2.33 14.51 -5.49
CA PHE A 178 1.93 13.35 -6.26
C PHE A 178 2.82 13.19 -7.51
N PRO A 179 3.26 11.95 -7.79
CA PRO A 179 3.33 10.82 -6.89
C PRO A 179 4.45 11.08 -5.86
N PRO A 180 4.42 10.37 -4.72
CA PRO A 180 5.60 10.23 -3.87
C PRO A 180 6.85 9.97 -4.72
N ARG A 181 7.82 10.86 -4.64
CA ARG A 181 9.05 10.75 -5.45
C ARG A 181 10.06 9.89 -4.72
N ARG A 182 10.60 8.89 -5.41
CA ARG A 182 11.85 8.27 -4.97
C ARG A 182 12.95 9.31 -4.93
N VAL A 183 13.64 9.41 -3.81
CA VAL A 183 14.82 10.24 -3.63
C VAL A 183 16.02 9.32 -3.71
N TRP A 184 16.81 9.46 -4.75
CA TRP A 184 18.10 8.77 -4.83
C TRP A 184 19.03 9.38 -3.77
N PRO A 185 19.76 8.57 -2.99
CA PRO A 185 20.81 9.11 -2.15
C PRO A 185 21.79 9.88 -3.06
N ASP A 186 22.11 11.12 -2.68
CA ASP A 186 23.11 11.91 -3.39
C ASP A 186 24.43 11.11 -3.45
N GLU A 187 25.13 11.14 -4.59
CA GLU A 187 26.45 10.47 -4.73
C GLU A 187 27.53 11.05 -3.81
N ASP A 188 27.24 12.13 -3.06
CA ASP A 188 28.21 12.83 -2.24
C ASP A 188 28.23 12.34 -0.78
N GLY A 189 28.68 11.10 -0.62
CA GLY A 189 29.41 10.65 0.56
C GLY A 189 30.89 11.07 0.46
N SER A 190 31.17 12.36 0.44
CA SER A 190 32.53 12.90 0.59
C SER A 190 32.50 14.26 1.31
N ALA A 191 32.30 14.19 2.63
CA ALA A 191 32.89 15.12 3.61
C ALA A 191 32.78 14.53 5.03
#